data_AF-A0A7S3RGP5-F1
#
_entry.id   AF-A0A7S3RGP5-F1
#
_cell.length_a   1.000
_cell.length_b   1.000
_cell.length_c   1.000
_cell.angle_alpha   90.00
_cell.angle_beta   90.00
_cell.angle_gamma   90.00
#
_symmetry.space_group_name_H-M   'P 1'
#
loop_
_entity.id
_entity.type
_entity.pdbx_description
1 polymer ?
#
loop_
_entity_poly.entity_id
_entity_poly.type
_entity_poly.pdbx_seq_one_letter_code
_entity_poly.pdbx_strand_id
1 'polypeptide(L)'
;EPLLKEQAQSLPIRWFPATPRVGEMRIQAEVDFYIMGTWSAWEKTQKMQVESLGVFAYTMTMGENNIETFQIWVDGDPDKVLHPRSHMALEGEPVLGPTVSR
;
A
#
# COMPACT_ATOMS: atom_id res chain seq x y z
N GLU A 1 48.84 18.30 -16.21
CA GLU A 1 47.38 18.29 -16.46
C GLU A 1 46.68 17.59 -15.29
N PRO A 2 45.70 18.20 -14.60
CA PRO A 2 44.98 17.51 -13.53
C PRO A 2 43.60 17.05 -14.03
N LEU A 3 43.35 15.74 -13.99
CA LEU A 3 42.02 15.17 -14.22
C LEU A 3 41.23 15.13 -12.90
N LEU A 4 39.92 15.31 -13.03
CA LEU A 4 38.96 15.77 -12.03
C LEU A 4 38.90 14.95 -10.73
N LYS A 5 38.69 15.67 -9.62
CA LYS A 5 38.20 15.15 -8.35
C LYS A 5 36.72 14.82 -8.49
N GLU A 6 36.35 13.55 -8.40
CA GLU A 6 34.96 13.16 -8.23
C GLU A 6 34.60 13.28 -6.74
N GLN A 7 34.00 14.41 -6.38
CA GLN A 7 33.41 14.62 -5.07
C GLN A 7 32.07 13.87 -5.03
N ALA A 8 32.10 12.62 -4.58
CA ALA A 8 30.89 11.96 -4.10
C ALA A 8 30.41 12.74 -2.85
N GLN A 9 29.42 13.60 -3.03
CA GLN A 9 28.75 14.28 -1.92
C GLN A 9 27.93 13.23 -1.16
N SER A 10 28.45 12.75 -0.04
CA SER A 10 27.72 11.89 0.87
C SER A 10 26.56 12.68 1.47
N LEU A 11 25.33 12.36 1.08
CA LEU A 11 24.16 12.89 1.77
C LEU A 11 24.13 12.36 3.21
N PRO A 12 23.85 13.20 4.21
CA PRO A 12 23.79 12.76 5.59
C PRO A 12 22.60 11.81 5.79
N ILE A 13 22.89 10.63 6.36
CA ILE A 13 21.88 9.66 6.79
C ILE A 13 21.01 10.32 7.87
N ARG A 14 19.69 10.31 7.69
CA ARG A 14 18.72 10.83 8.68
C ARG A 14 17.84 9.71 9.24
N TRP A 15 17.65 9.73 10.55
CA TRP A 15 16.79 8.80 11.30
C TRP A 15 15.56 9.56 11.85
N PHE A 16 14.36 8.96 11.83
CA PHE A 16 13.08 9.60 12.17
C PHE A 16 12.63 9.44 13.65
N PRO A 17 11.79 10.37 14.20
CA PRO A 17 11.40 11.66 13.64
C PRO A 17 11.91 12.85 14.47
N ALA A 18 12.67 13.73 13.82
CA ALA A 18 12.79 15.12 14.25
C ALA A 18 11.41 15.80 14.09
N THR A 19 11.01 16.60 15.08
CA THR A 19 9.75 17.36 15.12
C THR A 19 9.43 18.03 13.77
N PRO A 20 8.24 17.79 13.16
CA PRO A 20 7.90 18.38 11.87
C PRO A 20 7.71 19.89 12.00
N ARG A 21 8.34 20.68 11.12
CA ARG A 21 7.93 22.08 10.91
C ARG A 21 6.71 22.07 10.00
N VAL A 22 5.74 22.94 10.33
CA VAL A 22 4.52 23.15 9.54
C VAL A 22 4.90 23.42 8.08
N GLY A 23 4.54 22.51 7.18
CA GLY A 23 4.82 22.61 5.74
C GLY A 23 5.72 21.52 5.16
N GLU A 24 6.32 20.65 5.98
CA GLU A 24 7.06 19.51 5.47
C GLU A 24 6.08 18.42 5.02
N MET A 25 5.94 18.26 3.69
CA MET A 25 5.37 17.08 3.04
C MET A 25 5.94 15.87 3.78
N ARG A 26 5.07 15.13 4.49
CA ARG A 26 5.50 13.90 5.13
C ARG A 26 6.14 13.07 4.02
N ILE A 27 7.42 12.72 4.17
CA ILE A 27 7.99 11.60 3.44
C ILE A 27 7.26 10.38 4.04
N GLN A 28 6.00 10.20 3.67
CA GLN A 28 5.33 8.93 3.82
C GLN A 28 6.12 8.01 2.91
N ALA A 29 6.62 6.92 3.47
CA ALA A 29 7.15 5.85 2.65
C ALA A 29 6.13 5.59 1.53
N GLU A 30 6.60 5.50 0.29
CA GLU A 30 5.74 5.12 -0.83
C GLU A 30 5.28 3.68 -0.55
N VAL A 31 4.06 3.55 -0.03
CA VAL A 31 3.42 2.27 0.20
C VAL A 31 2.56 1.96 -1.00
N ASP A 32 2.75 0.78 -1.58
CA ASP A 32 1.90 0.28 -2.64
C ASP A 32 0.86 -0.67 -2.07
N PHE A 33 -0.38 -0.56 -2.54
CA PHE A 33 -1.44 -1.50 -2.18
C PHE A 33 -1.74 -2.43 -3.34
N TYR A 34 -1.98 -3.69 -3.00
CA TYR A 34 -2.35 -4.74 -3.94
C TYR A 34 -3.64 -5.38 -3.48
N ILE A 35 -4.46 -5.81 -4.43
CA ILE A 35 -5.73 -6.47 -4.15
C ILE A 35 -5.75 -7.85 -4.79
N MET A 36 -6.39 -8.79 -4.10
CA MET A 36 -6.65 -10.13 -4.56
C MET A 36 -8.04 -10.52 -4.07
N GLY A 37 -8.77 -11.29 -4.87
CA GLY A 37 -10.08 -11.76 -4.47
C GLY A 37 -10.59 -12.90 -5.32
N THR A 38 -11.86 -13.22 -5.13
CA THR A 38 -12.52 -14.37 -5.75
C THR A 38 -12.59 -14.28 -7.28
N TRP A 39 -12.60 -13.08 -7.88
CA TRP A 39 -12.60 -12.87 -9.33
C TRP A 39 -11.35 -13.38 -10.05
N SER A 40 -10.23 -13.52 -9.33
CA SER A 40 -8.99 -14.10 -9.85
C SER A 40 -8.75 -15.51 -9.31
N ALA A 41 -9.76 -16.14 -8.72
CA ALA A 41 -9.66 -17.40 -7.98
C ALA A 41 -8.55 -17.38 -6.90
N TRP A 42 -8.23 -16.20 -6.36
CA TRP A 42 -7.10 -15.99 -5.45
C TRP A 42 -5.72 -16.35 -6.03
N GLU A 43 -5.57 -16.44 -7.35
CA GLU A 43 -4.30 -16.85 -7.99
C GLU A 43 -3.43 -15.66 -8.39
N LYS A 44 -4.03 -14.48 -8.56
CA LYS A 44 -3.34 -13.29 -9.08
C LYS A 44 -3.64 -12.10 -8.21
N THR A 45 -2.58 -11.42 -7.76
CA THR A 45 -2.64 -10.08 -7.17
C THR A 45 -2.66 -9.00 -8.25
N GLN A 46 -3.30 -7.87 -7.98
CA GLN A 46 -3.30 -6.70 -8.84
C GLN A 46 -2.86 -5.48 -8.05
N LYS A 47 -1.96 -4.67 -8.60
CA LYS A 47 -1.57 -3.39 -8.00
C LYS A 47 -2.74 -2.41 -8.11
N MET A 48 -3.06 -1.74 -7.00
CA MET A 48 -4.07 -0.68 -6.94
C MET A 48 -3.51 0.62 -7.52
N GLN A 49 -4.37 1.42 -8.14
CA GLN A 49 -4.00 2.70 -8.75
C GLN A 49 -4.17 3.83 -7.74
N VAL A 50 -3.23 4.77 -7.70
CA VAL A 50 -3.38 6.00 -6.93
C VAL A 50 -4.36 6.91 -7.65
N GLU A 51 -5.50 7.21 -7.04
CA GLU A 51 -6.47 8.18 -7.59
C GLU A 51 -6.23 9.59 -7.04
N SER A 52 -5.87 9.69 -5.77
CA SER A 52 -5.50 10.96 -5.12
C SER A 52 -4.65 10.70 -3.87
N LEU A 53 -4.23 11.77 -3.16
CA LEU A 53 -3.38 11.64 -1.99
C LEU A 53 -4.03 10.74 -0.91
N GLY A 54 -3.45 9.55 -0.71
CA GLY A 54 -3.94 8.57 0.25
C GLY A 54 -5.16 7.76 -0.22
N VAL A 55 -5.58 7.90 -1.50
CA VAL A 55 -6.70 7.16 -2.07
C VAL A 55 -6.20 6.23 -3.17
N PHE A 56 -6.47 4.94 -2.98
CA PHE A 56 -6.09 3.88 -3.91
C PHE A 56 -7.34 3.15 -4.38
N ALA A 57 -7.42 2.86 -5.67
CA ALA A 57 -8.58 2.22 -6.27
C ALA A 57 -8.20 1.05 -7.18
N TYR A 58 -9.16 0.14 -7.35
CA TYR A 58 -9.10 -0.94 -8.31
C TYR A 58 -10.50 -1.18 -8.87
N THR A 59 -10.61 -1.16 -10.20
CA THR A 59 -11.87 -1.42 -10.91
C THR A 59 -11.86 -2.84 -11.44
N MET A 60 -12.95 -3.56 -11.21
CA MET A 60 -13.13 -4.94 -11.61
C MET A 60 -14.52 -5.19 -12.16
N THR A 61 -14.67 -6.30 -12.88
CA THR A 61 -15.97 -6.78 -13.34
C THR A 61 -16.50 -7.79 -12.34
N MET A 62 -17.70 -7.55 -11.82
CA MET A 62 -18.38 -8.47 -10.89
C MET A 62 -18.74 -9.78 -11.59
N GLY A 63 -18.59 -10.91 -10.88
CA GLY A 63 -19.05 -12.22 -11.34
C GLY A 63 -20.58 -12.36 -11.35
N GLU A 64 -21.07 -13.52 -11.81
CA GLU A 64 -22.50 -13.79 -12.04
C GLU A 64 -23.39 -13.57 -10.80
N ASN A 65 -22.87 -13.87 -9.61
CA ASN A 65 -23.61 -13.73 -8.35
C ASN A 65 -23.56 -12.32 -7.77
N ASN A 66 -22.78 -11.40 -8.35
CA ASN A 66 -22.53 -10.05 -7.85
C ASN A 66 -22.05 -10.01 -6.38
N ILE A 67 -21.40 -11.08 -5.92
CA ILE A 67 -20.84 -11.19 -4.58
C ILE A 67 -19.39 -11.64 -4.76
N GLU A 68 -18.47 -10.81 -4.27
CA GLU A 68 -17.03 -11.06 -4.34
C GLU A 68 -16.42 -10.80 -2.97
N THR A 69 -15.40 -11.58 -2.62
CA THR A 69 -14.60 -11.38 -1.40
C THR A 69 -13.17 -11.06 -1.80
N PHE A 70 -12.49 -10.25 -0.98
CA PHE A 70 -11.15 -9.76 -1.29
C PHE A 70 -10.33 -9.50 -0.04
N GLN A 71 -9.04 -9.30 -0.28
CA GLN A 71 -8.08 -8.81 0.70
C GLN A 71 -7.13 -7.80 0.05
N ILE A 72 -6.57 -6.91 0.87
CA ILE A 72 -5.61 -5.89 0.41
C ILE A 72 -4.25 -6.19 1.06
N TRP A 73 -3.20 -6.26 0.26
CA TRP A 73 -1.82 -6.47 0.71
C TRP A 73 -1.04 -5.17 0.66
N VAL A 74 -0.20 -4.95 1.68
CA VAL A 74 0.76 -3.85 1.76
C VAL A 74 2.05 -4.27 1.05
N ASP A 75 2.52 -3.47 0.12
CA ASP A 75 3.73 -3.67 -0.69
C ASP A 75 3.76 -5.02 -1.43
N GLY A 76 2.59 -5.60 -1.70
CA GLY A 76 2.44 -6.89 -2.38
C GLY A 76 2.84 -8.09 -1.51
N ASP A 77 2.91 -7.89 -0.19
CA ASP A 77 3.34 -8.89 0.78
C ASP A 77 2.13 -9.65 1.36
N PRO A 78 2.00 -10.98 1.14
CA PRO A 78 0.90 -11.78 1.69
C PRO A 78 0.90 -11.87 3.22
N ASP A 79 2.01 -11.54 3.87
CA ASP A 79 2.11 -11.49 5.32
C ASP A 79 1.68 -10.14 5.91
N LYS A 80 1.31 -9.18 5.05
CA LYS A 80 0.86 -7.83 5.42
C LYS A 80 -0.50 -7.51 4.83
N VAL A 81 -1.52 -8.17 5.33
CA VAL A 81 -2.91 -8.03 4.87
C VAL A 81 -3.67 -7.01 5.70
N LEU A 82 -4.32 -6.07 5.02
CA LEU A 82 -5.38 -5.21 5.55
C LEU A 82 -6.73 -5.88 5.33
N HIS A 83 -7.53 -5.93 6.39
CA HIS A 83 -8.84 -6.58 6.36
C HIS A 83 -9.84 -5.89 7.30
N PRO A 84 -11.16 -6.00 7.05
CA PRO A 84 -12.14 -5.53 8.00
C PRO A 84 -12.14 -6.35 9.29
N ARG A 85 -12.71 -5.80 10.36
CA ARG A 85 -12.87 -6.50 11.64
C ARG A 85 -13.64 -7.82 11.53
N SER A 86 -14.65 -7.86 10.67
CA SER A 86 -15.57 -8.98 10.52
C SER A 86 -15.71 -9.37 9.06
N HIS A 87 -16.03 -10.65 8.82
CA HIS A 87 -16.41 -11.10 7.48
C HIS A 87 -17.67 -10.38 7.01
N MET A 88 -17.73 -9.96 5.74
CA MET A 88 -18.82 -9.15 5.18
C MET A 88 -19.13 -7.87 6.00
N ALA A 89 -18.10 -7.21 6.51
CA ALA A 89 -18.26 -5.94 7.22
C ALA A 89 -18.94 -4.87 6.37
N LEU A 90 -19.71 -4.00 7.03
CA LEU A 90 -20.38 -2.87 6.42
C LEU A 90 -19.41 -1.69 6.22
N GLU A 91 -19.86 -0.72 5.43
CA GLU A 91 -19.16 0.56 5.28
C GLU A 91 -18.92 1.24 6.65
N GLY A 92 -17.73 1.81 6.81
CA GLY A 92 -17.34 2.53 8.04
C GLY A 92 -16.79 1.66 9.17
N GLU A 93 -16.81 0.34 9.02
CA GLU A 93 -16.13 -0.57 9.95
C GLU A 93 -14.59 -0.35 9.90
N PRO A 94 -13.89 -0.53 11.03
CA PRO A 94 -12.46 -0.28 11.10
C PRO A 94 -11.67 -1.30 10.27
N VAL A 95 -10.66 -0.78 9.56
CA VAL A 95 -9.63 -1.59 8.91
C VAL A 95 -8.62 -2.01 9.97
N LEU A 96 -8.32 -3.32 10.01
CA LEU A 96 -7.31 -3.93 10.88
C LEU A 96 -6.11 -4.41 10.06
N GLY A 97 -5.03 -4.78 10.75
CA GLY A 97 -3.77 -5.23 10.15
C GLY A 97 -2.68 -4.16 10.13
N PRO A 98 -1.55 -4.38 9.42
CA PRO A 98 -1.26 -5.59 8.63
C PRO A 98 -1.09 -6.85 9.48
N THR A 99 -1.64 -7.97 9.01
CA THR A 99 -1.45 -9.32 9.61
C THR A 99 -1.23 -10.36 8.51
N VAL A 100 -0.80 -11.57 8.88
CA VAL A 100 -0.59 -12.66 7.92
C VAL A 100 -1.92 -13.12 7.30
N SER A 101 -1.94 -13.35 5.98
CA SER A 101 -3.08 -13.99 5.31
C SER A 101 -3.33 -15.36 5.95
N ARG A 102 -4.56 -15.63 6.39
CA ARG A 102 -4.97 -16.94 6.93
C ARG A 102 -5.54 -17.84 5.85
#